data_AF-A0A382I7G5-F1
#
_entry.id   AF-A0A382I7G5-F1
#
_cell.length_a   1.000
_cell.length_b   1.000
_cell.length_c   1.000
_cell.angle_alpha   90.00
_cell.angle_beta   90.00
_cell.angle_gamma   90.00
#
_symmetry.space_group_name_H-M   'P 1'
#
loop_
_entity.id
_entity.type
_entity.pdbx_description
1 polymer ?
#
loop_
_entity_poly.entity_id
_entity_poly.type
_entity_poly.pdbx_seq_one_letter_code
_entity_poly.pdbx_strand_id
1 'polypeptide(L)'
;MEGFDSEFKDLKDYILKITYRIWEERGVERIRDYYGENAPVKTPTRVSDKVEEVISSTYETLKMFPDRQLLGEDVIGSEDEPGTFYSSHRILSSATHLGDGFCGSPTGLKVSYRVIADCICRGNKVIDEWMVRDQSAIVKQVGLEPHEFGRQLALNLKNAGSTVPSVQDYVKRWEGPPESGPLSGAAKNLAQSYQALWEQSEFNALEKSHNRACQIHAPEGKVIYGRDQLIEFLTGYTKSFPKG
;
A
#
# COMPACT_ATOMS: atom_id res chain seq x y z
N MET A 1 24.22 7.39 3.24
CA MET A 1 23.38 6.87 2.15
C MET A 1 24.14 7.04 0.84
N GLU A 2 24.87 6.01 0.42
CA GLU A 2 25.68 6.08 -0.80
C GLU A 2 24.80 6.35 -2.04
N GLY A 3 25.20 7.31 -2.87
CA GLY A 3 24.46 7.69 -4.09
C GLY A 3 23.22 8.55 -3.89
N PHE A 4 22.90 8.96 -2.65
CA PHE A 4 21.82 9.91 -2.37
C PHE A 4 22.35 11.32 -2.16
N ASP A 5 21.51 12.32 -2.39
CA ASP A 5 21.89 13.71 -2.17
C ASP A 5 22.26 13.95 -0.70
N SER A 6 23.29 14.77 -0.48
CA SER A 6 23.82 15.09 0.87
C SER A 6 22.83 15.77 1.81
N GLU A 7 21.67 16.22 1.29
CA GLU A 7 20.60 16.82 2.10
C GLU A 7 19.78 15.80 2.91
N PHE A 8 19.86 14.51 2.55
CA PHE A 8 19.14 13.44 3.21
C PHE A 8 19.97 12.86 4.34
N LYS A 9 19.44 12.94 5.56
CA LYS A 9 20.15 12.47 6.78
C LYS A 9 20.21 10.94 6.85
N ASP A 10 19.08 10.32 6.57
CA ASP A 10 18.85 8.88 6.60
C ASP A 10 17.67 8.51 5.69
N LEU A 11 17.39 7.20 5.56
CA LEU A 11 16.34 6.69 4.69
C LEU A 11 14.95 7.23 5.07
N LYS A 12 14.68 7.41 6.37
CA LYS A 12 13.41 7.95 6.85
C LYS A 12 13.24 9.41 6.45
N ASP A 13 14.29 10.21 6.60
CA ASP A 13 14.33 11.61 6.16
C ASP A 13 14.16 11.71 4.63
N TYR A 14 14.79 10.82 3.85
CA TYR A 14 14.62 10.74 2.40
C TYR A 14 13.15 10.48 2.02
N ILE A 15 12.56 9.38 2.50
CA ILE A 15 11.18 9.00 2.16
C ILE A 15 10.21 10.12 2.54
N LEU A 16 10.26 10.62 3.78
CA LEU A 16 9.33 11.65 4.24
C LEU A 16 9.45 12.95 3.43
N LYS A 17 10.68 13.38 3.10
CA LYS A 17 10.89 14.60 2.30
C LYS A 17 10.41 14.44 0.86
N ILE A 18 10.74 13.36 0.17
CA ILE A 18 10.30 13.19 -1.23
C ILE A 18 8.77 13.07 -1.29
N THR A 19 8.15 12.36 -0.34
CA THR A 19 6.69 12.25 -0.25
C THR A 19 6.05 13.62 -0.05
N TYR A 20 6.57 14.42 0.89
CA TYR A 20 6.05 15.76 1.16
C TYR A 20 6.22 16.69 -0.06
N ARG A 21 7.39 16.70 -0.70
CA ARG A 21 7.68 17.52 -1.89
C ARG A 21 6.78 17.18 -3.08
N ILE A 22 6.58 15.90 -3.34
CA ILE A 22 5.74 15.44 -4.45
C ILE A 22 4.28 15.77 -4.17
N TRP A 23 3.78 15.38 -3.00
CA TRP A 23 2.35 15.41 -2.71
C TRP A 23 1.90 16.71 -2.09
N GLU A 24 2.52 17.16 -0.99
CA GLU A 24 2.05 18.28 -0.19
C GLU A 24 2.49 19.65 -0.73
N GLU A 25 3.69 19.76 -1.31
CA GLU A 25 4.12 20.95 -2.06
C GLU A 25 3.57 21.00 -3.49
N ARG A 26 2.79 19.99 -3.90
CA ARG A 26 2.27 19.82 -5.27
C ARG A 26 3.37 19.78 -6.33
N GLY A 27 4.57 19.36 -5.96
CA GLY A 27 5.70 19.15 -6.86
C GLY A 27 5.61 17.84 -7.62
N VAL A 28 4.48 17.55 -8.27
CA VAL A 28 4.23 16.26 -8.95
C VAL A 28 5.32 15.95 -9.98
N GLU A 29 5.79 16.97 -10.72
CA GLU A 29 6.86 16.80 -11.72
C GLU A 29 8.19 16.31 -11.11
N ARG A 30 8.42 16.54 -9.80
CA ARG A 30 9.59 16.04 -9.06
C ARG A 30 9.61 14.52 -8.94
N ILE A 31 8.54 13.82 -9.31
CA ILE A 31 8.58 12.37 -9.47
C ILE A 31 9.71 11.98 -10.44
N ARG A 32 10.02 12.77 -11.48
CA ARG A 32 11.19 12.51 -12.35
C ARG A 32 12.52 12.64 -11.63
N ASP A 33 12.58 13.42 -10.55
CA ASP A 33 13.78 13.59 -9.73
C ASP A 33 13.97 12.43 -8.74
N TYR A 34 12.88 11.77 -8.33
CA TYR A 34 12.91 10.77 -7.26
C TYR A 34 12.50 9.35 -7.67
N TYR A 35 12.02 9.13 -8.89
CA TYR A 35 11.70 7.80 -9.41
C TYR A 35 12.58 7.48 -10.61
N GLY A 36 12.99 6.22 -10.72
CA GLY A 36 13.63 5.71 -11.93
C GLY A 36 12.69 5.81 -13.12
N GLU A 37 13.23 6.06 -14.31
CA GLU A 37 12.43 6.25 -15.54
C GLU A 37 11.47 5.07 -15.81
N ASN A 38 11.94 3.86 -15.51
CA ASN A 38 11.20 2.60 -15.64
C ASN A 38 10.92 1.93 -14.28
N ALA A 39 10.84 2.71 -13.20
CA ALA A 39 10.54 2.18 -11.88
C ALA A 39 9.08 1.68 -11.86
N PRO A 40 8.83 0.39 -11.62
CA PRO A 40 7.48 -0.11 -11.54
C PRO A 40 6.82 0.34 -10.23
N VAL A 41 5.58 0.82 -10.33
CA VAL A 41 4.70 1.08 -9.17
C VAL A 41 3.54 0.11 -9.23
N LYS A 42 3.49 -0.79 -8.25
CA LYS A 42 2.61 -1.95 -8.21
C LYS A 42 1.55 -1.75 -7.14
N THR A 43 0.29 -1.82 -7.56
CA THR A 43 -0.87 -1.72 -6.68
C THR A 43 -1.79 -2.93 -6.89
N PRO A 44 -2.78 -3.14 -6.00
CA PRO A 44 -3.78 -4.20 -6.23
C PRO A 44 -4.53 -4.05 -7.56
N THR A 45 -4.75 -2.84 -8.05
CA THR A 45 -5.57 -2.56 -9.24
C THR A 45 -4.77 -2.34 -10.53
N ARG A 46 -3.51 -1.90 -10.44
CA ARG A 46 -2.68 -1.54 -11.61
C ARG A 46 -1.20 -1.70 -11.33
N VAL A 47 -0.43 -1.98 -12.38
CA VAL A 47 1.03 -1.81 -12.43
C VAL A 47 1.35 -0.68 -13.41
N SER A 48 2.25 0.22 -13.03
CA SER A 48 2.77 1.28 -13.89
C SER A 48 4.26 1.09 -14.07
N ASP A 49 4.74 0.96 -15.30
CA ASP A 49 6.15 0.64 -15.60
C ASP A 49 6.96 1.85 -16.06
N LYS A 50 6.35 3.05 -16.03
CA LYS A 50 6.95 4.29 -16.51
C LYS A 50 6.65 5.44 -15.58
N VAL A 51 7.63 6.30 -15.37
CA VAL A 51 7.52 7.49 -14.51
C VAL A 51 6.34 8.40 -14.89
N GLU A 52 6.03 8.52 -16.18
CA GLU A 52 4.90 9.33 -16.68
C GLU A 52 3.54 8.78 -16.23
N GLU A 53 3.41 7.47 -16.07
CA GLU A 53 2.18 6.87 -15.55
C GLU A 53 2.02 7.12 -14.05
N VAL A 54 3.13 7.14 -13.31
CA VAL A 54 3.16 7.52 -11.89
C VAL A 54 2.73 8.98 -11.73
N ILE A 55 3.24 9.87 -12.58
CA ILE A 55 2.84 11.28 -12.62
C ILE A 55 1.35 11.43 -12.92
N SER A 56 0.86 10.76 -13.97
CA SER A 56 -0.56 10.80 -14.35
C SER A 56 -1.47 10.32 -13.22
N SER A 57 -1.15 9.18 -12.60
CA SER A 57 -1.94 8.64 -11.47
C SER A 57 -1.88 9.52 -10.21
N THR A 58 -0.77 10.24 -10.01
CA THR A 58 -0.63 11.23 -8.94
C THR A 58 -1.55 12.42 -9.19
N TYR A 59 -1.59 12.94 -10.42
CA TYR A 59 -2.54 13.99 -10.79
C TYR A 59 -4.00 13.54 -10.69
N GLU A 60 -4.34 12.32 -11.11
CA GLU A 60 -5.70 11.77 -10.94
C GLU A 60 -6.10 11.74 -9.46
N THR A 61 -5.18 11.33 -8.58
CA THR A 61 -5.41 11.32 -7.14
C THR A 61 -5.60 12.74 -6.59
N LEU A 62 -4.74 13.70 -6.98
CA LEU A 62 -4.84 15.09 -6.54
C LEU A 62 -6.06 15.81 -7.13
N LYS A 63 -6.55 15.42 -8.31
CA LYS A 63 -7.81 15.91 -8.86
C LYS A 63 -8.97 15.53 -7.94
N MET A 64 -9.02 14.27 -7.50
CA MET A 64 -10.07 13.77 -6.61
C MET A 64 -9.94 14.34 -5.19
N PHE A 65 -8.70 14.53 -4.72
CA PHE A 65 -8.33 14.97 -3.37
C PHE A 65 -7.30 16.12 -3.41
N PRO A 66 -7.70 17.34 -3.78
CA PRO A 66 -6.79 18.45 -4.03
C PRO A 66 -6.14 19.01 -2.76
N ASP A 67 -6.68 18.70 -1.57
CA ASP A 67 -6.17 19.08 -0.25
C ASP A 67 -5.48 17.91 0.48
N ARG A 68 -5.19 16.80 -0.23
CA ARG A 68 -4.60 15.60 0.37
C ARG A 68 -3.29 15.89 1.09
N GLN A 69 -3.18 15.35 2.30
CA GLN A 69 -1.97 15.30 3.12
C GLN A 69 -1.54 13.85 3.37
N LEU A 70 -0.24 13.59 3.47
CA LEU A 70 0.35 12.27 3.65
C LEU A 70 1.17 12.24 4.94
N LEU A 71 0.48 12.05 6.07
CA LEU A 71 1.12 12.05 7.38
C LEU A 71 1.89 10.75 7.59
N GLY A 72 3.21 10.79 7.51
CA GLY A 72 4.07 9.63 7.77
C GLY A 72 3.98 9.17 9.23
N GLU A 73 3.27 8.06 9.47
CA GLU A 73 3.16 7.45 10.81
C GLU A 73 4.47 6.76 11.20
N ASP A 74 5.08 6.03 10.27
CA ASP A 74 6.40 5.45 10.47
C ASP A 74 7.10 5.12 9.14
N VAL A 75 8.43 5.04 9.20
CA VAL A 75 9.29 4.54 8.12
C VAL A 75 10.32 3.62 8.76
N ILE A 76 10.32 2.36 8.33
CA ILE A 76 11.35 1.38 8.66
C ILE A 76 12.10 1.03 7.38
N GLY A 77 13.32 0.52 7.51
CA GLY A 77 14.04 0.03 6.36
C GLY A 77 15.36 -0.63 6.69
N SER A 78 15.96 -1.23 5.67
CA SER A 78 17.26 -1.86 5.68
C SER A 78 18.12 -1.34 4.53
N GLU A 79 19.43 -1.50 4.66
CA GLU A 79 20.36 -1.43 3.54
C GLU A 79 20.72 -2.89 3.20
N ASP A 80 20.29 -3.36 2.04
CA ASP A 80 20.47 -4.75 1.64
C ASP A 80 21.83 -4.95 0.94
N GLU A 81 22.20 -3.98 0.13
CA GLU A 81 23.52 -3.84 -0.51
C GLU A 81 23.97 -2.38 -0.30
N PRO A 82 25.29 -2.07 -0.25
CA PRO A 82 25.76 -0.69 -0.14
C PRO A 82 25.07 0.24 -1.17
N GLY A 83 24.40 1.28 -0.67
CA GLY A 83 23.66 2.25 -1.50
C GLY A 83 22.29 1.79 -1.99
N THR A 84 21.83 0.60 -1.60
CA THR A 84 20.51 0.04 -1.94
C THR A 84 19.70 -0.19 -0.68
N PHE A 85 18.61 0.55 -0.57
CA PHE A 85 17.76 0.55 0.62
C PHE A 85 16.39 -0.03 0.31
N TYR A 86 15.87 -0.86 1.20
CA TYR A 86 14.46 -1.21 1.22
C TYR A 86 13.78 -0.40 2.31
N SER A 87 12.72 0.33 1.97
CA SER A 87 11.90 1.07 2.92
C SER A 87 10.50 0.50 2.95
N SER A 88 9.90 0.46 4.14
CA SER A 88 8.46 0.26 4.34
C SER A 88 7.93 1.43 5.13
N HIS A 89 6.96 2.15 4.58
CA HIS A 89 6.42 3.34 5.23
C HIS A 89 4.90 3.32 5.30
N ARG A 90 4.41 3.59 6.52
CA ARG A 90 2.98 3.67 6.83
C ARG A 90 2.56 5.12 6.87
N ILE A 91 1.53 5.45 6.11
CA ILE A 91 1.02 6.81 5.94
C ILE A 91 -0.44 6.84 6.38
N LEU A 92 -0.80 7.82 7.22
CA LEU A 92 -2.17 8.24 7.41
C LEU A 92 -2.47 9.41 6.48
N SER A 93 -3.28 9.15 5.45
CA SER A 93 -3.73 10.19 4.52
C SER A 93 -5.00 10.87 5.02
N SER A 94 -5.06 12.19 4.93
CA SER A 94 -6.28 12.98 5.15
C SER A 94 -6.58 13.83 3.93
N ALA A 95 -7.85 13.93 3.54
CA ALA A 95 -8.28 14.70 2.38
C ALA A 95 -9.79 15.02 2.43
N THR A 96 -10.26 15.84 1.49
CA THR A 96 -11.67 16.09 1.18
C THR A 96 -11.98 15.66 -0.25
N HIS A 97 -13.07 14.92 -0.46
CA HIS A 97 -13.50 14.48 -1.79
C HIS A 97 -14.10 15.65 -2.60
N LEU A 98 -13.27 16.33 -3.38
CA LEU A 98 -13.60 17.60 -4.04
C LEU A 98 -13.55 17.55 -5.57
N GLY A 99 -13.06 16.47 -6.17
CA GLY A 99 -13.13 16.27 -7.62
C GLY A 99 -13.62 14.89 -8.02
N ASP A 100 -14.08 14.78 -9.27
CA ASP A 100 -14.51 13.50 -9.83
C ASP A 100 -13.33 12.53 -9.96
N GLY A 101 -13.61 11.24 -9.82
CA GLY A 101 -12.61 10.21 -10.06
C GLY A 101 -13.09 8.81 -9.73
N PHE A 102 -12.21 8.02 -9.11
CA PHE A 102 -12.46 6.63 -8.75
C PHE A 102 -13.73 6.46 -7.90
N CYS A 103 -14.01 7.41 -7.01
CA CYS A 103 -15.18 7.39 -6.13
C CYS A 103 -16.42 8.09 -6.71
N GLY A 104 -16.44 8.39 -8.02
CA GLY A 104 -17.52 9.13 -8.66
C GLY A 104 -17.42 10.64 -8.44
N SER A 105 -18.56 11.32 -8.36
CA SER A 105 -18.64 12.78 -8.23
C SER A 105 -18.34 13.27 -6.81
N PRO A 106 -17.82 14.51 -6.67
CA PRO A 106 -17.35 15.03 -5.39
C PRO A 106 -18.47 15.11 -4.36
N THR A 107 -18.22 14.55 -3.18
CA THR A 107 -19.21 14.51 -2.09
C THR A 107 -18.97 15.59 -1.03
N GLY A 108 -17.82 16.27 -1.07
CA GLY A 108 -17.42 17.26 -0.07
C GLY A 108 -17.08 16.67 1.31
N LEU A 109 -17.12 15.34 1.45
CA LEU A 109 -16.83 14.65 2.70
C LEU A 109 -15.33 14.53 2.93
N LYS A 110 -14.92 14.69 4.20
CA LYS A 110 -13.55 14.41 4.64
C LYS A 110 -13.34 12.91 4.75
N VAL A 111 -12.16 12.47 4.35
CA VAL A 111 -11.73 11.08 4.42
C VAL A 111 -10.39 10.97 5.15
N SER A 112 -10.22 9.89 5.88
CA SER A 112 -8.95 9.49 6.48
C SER A 112 -8.70 8.01 6.20
N TYR A 113 -7.54 7.67 5.62
CA TYR A 113 -7.25 6.29 5.23
C TYR A 113 -5.75 6.00 5.33
N ARG A 114 -5.41 4.72 5.47
CA ARG A 114 -4.01 4.30 5.55
C ARG A 114 -3.49 3.80 4.22
N VAL A 115 -2.21 4.06 4.00
CA VAL A 115 -1.40 3.53 2.90
C VAL A 115 -0.17 2.90 3.51
N ILE A 116 0.23 1.75 2.97
CA ILE A 116 1.57 1.20 3.16
C ILE A 116 2.22 1.19 1.79
N ALA A 117 3.43 1.73 1.70
CA ALA A 117 4.26 1.66 0.52
C ALA A 117 5.63 1.08 0.89
N ASP A 118 6.04 0.09 0.11
CA ASP A 118 7.35 -0.52 0.18
C ASP A 118 8.15 -0.09 -1.04
N CYS A 119 9.33 0.50 -0.85
CA CYS A 119 10.14 1.03 -1.93
C CYS A 119 11.56 0.52 -1.87
N ILE A 120 12.10 0.12 -3.02
CA ILE A 120 13.54 -0.04 -3.20
C ILE A 120 14.09 1.29 -3.67
N CYS A 121 15.08 1.80 -2.95
CA CYS A 121 15.70 3.08 -3.21
C CYS A 121 17.19 2.90 -3.49
N ARG A 122 17.68 3.42 -4.62
CA ARG A 122 19.08 3.36 -5.03
C ARG A 122 19.44 4.60 -5.82
N GLY A 123 20.60 5.20 -5.55
CA GLY A 123 21.11 6.33 -6.32
C GLY A 123 20.15 7.51 -6.38
N ASN A 124 19.58 7.89 -5.22
CA ASN A 124 18.61 8.98 -5.10
C ASN A 124 17.25 8.76 -5.80
N LYS A 125 16.95 7.51 -6.19
CA LYS A 125 15.70 7.13 -6.88
C LYS A 125 15.01 5.98 -6.19
N VAL A 126 13.67 6.02 -6.16
CA VAL A 126 12.81 4.85 -6.03
C VAL A 126 12.89 4.08 -7.35
N ILE A 127 13.33 2.82 -7.29
CA ILE A 127 13.51 1.96 -8.48
C ILE A 127 12.46 0.85 -8.55
N ASP A 128 11.70 0.62 -7.49
CA ASP A 128 10.56 -0.30 -7.41
C ASP A 128 9.67 0.13 -6.24
N GLU A 129 8.35 0.07 -6.40
CA GLU A 129 7.37 0.40 -5.35
C GLU A 129 6.20 -0.58 -5.35
N TRP A 130 5.85 -1.08 -4.17
CA TRP A 130 4.59 -1.76 -3.88
C TRP A 130 3.75 -0.91 -2.96
N MET A 131 2.52 -0.61 -3.35
CA MET A 131 1.64 0.24 -2.54
C MET A 131 0.26 -0.39 -2.38
N VAL A 132 -0.17 -0.49 -1.11
CA VAL A 132 -1.54 -0.83 -0.75
C VAL A 132 -2.18 0.38 -0.06
N ARG A 133 -3.40 0.71 -0.50
CA ARG A 133 -4.25 1.75 0.08
C ARG A 133 -5.54 1.13 0.57
N ASP A 134 -6.01 1.52 1.73
CA ASP A 134 -7.36 1.15 2.20
C ASP A 134 -8.42 1.90 1.39
N GLN A 135 -8.70 1.40 0.18
CA GLN A 135 -9.71 1.95 -0.72
C GLN A 135 -11.11 1.83 -0.11
N SER A 136 -11.36 0.77 0.66
CA SER A 136 -12.65 0.59 1.31
C SER A 136 -12.93 1.64 2.39
N ALA A 137 -11.91 2.14 3.09
CA ALA A 137 -12.06 3.28 3.99
C ALA A 137 -12.51 4.54 3.24
N ILE A 138 -11.93 4.80 2.07
CA ILE A 138 -12.30 5.96 1.23
C ILE A 138 -13.74 5.81 0.79
N VAL A 139 -14.07 4.70 0.12
CA VAL A 139 -15.41 4.42 -0.42
C VAL A 139 -16.48 4.57 0.66
N LYS A 140 -16.25 3.98 1.84
CA LYS A 140 -17.18 4.08 2.97
C LYS A 140 -17.35 5.51 3.47
N GLN A 141 -16.25 6.26 3.64
CA GLN A 141 -16.29 7.62 4.17
C GLN A 141 -16.85 8.65 3.19
N VAL A 142 -16.81 8.38 1.88
CA VAL A 142 -17.52 9.21 0.89
C VAL A 142 -19.00 8.87 0.76
N GLY A 143 -19.52 7.94 1.56
CA GLY A 143 -20.94 7.58 1.61
C GLY A 143 -21.36 6.47 0.63
N LEU A 144 -20.41 5.69 0.12
CA LEU A 144 -20.68 4.55 -0.74
C LEU A 144 -20.53 3.23 0.03
N GLU A 145 -21.28 2.20 -0.36
CA GLU A 145 -21.17 0.86 0.24
C GLU A 145 -20.03 0.05 -0.42
N PRO A 146 -18.96 -0.34 0.31
CA PRO A 146 -17.78 -1.00 -0.27
C PRO A 146 -18.09 -2.27 -1.06
N HIS A 147 -19.01 -3.10 -0.57
CA HIS A 147 -19.41 -4.33 -1.25
C HIS A 147 -20.04 -4.05 -2.62
N GLU A 148 -20.99 -3.12 -2.66
CA GLU A 148 -21.69 -2.76 -3.90
C GLU A 148 -20.75 -2.05 -4.88
N PHE A 149 -19.90 -1.16 -4.37
CA PHE A 149 -18.87 -0.50 -5.17
C PHE A 149 -17.92 -1.51 -5.81
N GLY A 150 -17.42 -2.48 -5.04
CA GLY A 150 -16.56 -3.56 -5.55
C GLY A 150 -17.26 -4.42 -6.61
N ARG A 151 -18.54 -4.75 -6.39
CA ARG A 151 -19.37 -5.47 -7.36
C ARG A 151 -19.51 -4.70 -8.68
N GLN A 152 -19.77 -3.40 -8.61
CA GLN A 152 -19.88 -2.55 -9.79
C GLN A 152 -18.54 -2.41 -10.52
N LEU A 153 -17.43 -2.28 -9.79
CA LEU A 153 -16.08 -2.26 -10.37
C LEU A 153 -15.79 -3.54 -11.16
N ALA A 154 -16.09 -4.71 -10.58
CA ALA A 154 -15.93 -5.99 -11.25
C ALA A 154 -16.80 -6.11 -12.52
N LEU A 155 -18.06 -5.64 -12.46
CA LEU A 155 -18.94 -5.61 -13.64
C LEU A 155 -18.41 -4.68 -14.74
N ASN A 156 -17.91 -3.50 -14.37
CA ASN A 156 -17.34 -2.55 -15.31
C ASN A 156 -16.10 -3.14 -16.01
N LEU A 157 -15.20 -3.78 -15.27
CA LEU A 157 -14.04 -4.48 -15.82
C LEU A 157 -14.44 -5.58 -16.80
N LYS A 158 -15.46 -6.38 -16.43
CA LYS A 158 -16.01 -7.42 -17.32
C LYS A 158 -16.59 -6.82 -18.60
N ASN A 159 -17.38 -5.74 -18.50
CA ASN A 159 -18.02 -5.10 -19.64
C ASN A 159 -17.01 -4.41 -20.57
N ALA A 160 -15.92 -3.88 -20.03
CA ALA A 160 -14.82 -3.31 -20.80
C ALA A 160 -13.93 -4.38 -21.47
N GLY A 161 -14.21 -5.68 -21.26
CA GLY A 161 -13.37 -6.76 -21.76
C GLY A 161 -11.97 -6.78 -21.14
N SER A 162 -11.81 -6.18 -19.95
CA SER A 162 -10.52 -6.15 -19.26
C SER A 162 -10.12 -7.57 -18.83
N THR A 163 -8.85 -7.91 -19.03
CA THR A 163 -8.29 -9.17 -18.57
C THR A 163 -8.18 -9.14 -17.04
N VAL A 164 -8.73 -10.15 -16.39
CA VAL A 164 -8.51 -10.37 -14.95
C VAL A 164 -7.14 -11.04 -14.80
N PRO A 165 -6.21 -10.48 -14.01
CA PRO A 165 -4.92 -11.12 -13.76
C PRO A 165 -5.11 -12.52 -13.18
N SER A 166 -4.28 -13.47 -13.62
CA SER A 166 -4.22 -14.81 -13.04
C SER A 166 -3.65 -14.77 -11.62
N VAL A 167 -3.78 -15.87 -10.87
CA VAL A 167 -3.13 -16.02 -9.56
C VAL A 167 -1.62 -15.82 -9.68
N GLN A 168 -1.01 -16.36 -10.73
CA GLN A 168 0.41 -16.24 -11.01
C GLN A 168 0.79 -14.79 -11.31
N ASP A 169 -0.05 -14.03 -12.02
CA ASP A 169 0.18 -12.61 -12.28
C ASP A 169 0.13 -11.79 -10.98
N TYR A 170 -0.78 -12.13 -10.07
CA TYR A 170 -0.83 -11.49 -8.75
C TYR A 170 0.40 -11.82 -7.92
N VAL A 171 0.83 -13.08 -7.86
CA VAL A 171 2.06 -13.48 -7.15
C VAL A 171 3.26 -12.73 -7.71
N LYS A 172 3.47 -12.78 -9.03
CA LYS A 172 4.57 -12.08 -9.72
C LYS A 172 4.54 -10.57 -9.48
N ARG A 173 3.36 -9.96 -9.34
CA ARG A 173 3.24 -8.52 -9.05
C ARG A 173 3.83 -8.17 -7.69
N TRP A 174 3.71 -9.04 -6.69
CA TRP A 174 4.21 -8.79 -5.33
C TRP A 174 5.62 -9.34 -5.10
N GLU A 175 6.25 -9.87 -6.15
CA GLU A 175 7.66 -10.25 -6.17
C GLU A 175 8.52 -9.11 -6.73
N GLY A 176 9.79 -9.06 -6.30
CA GLY A 176 10.80 -8.17 -6.86
C GLY A 176 12.18 -8.36 -6.25
N PRO A 177 13.20 -7.72 -6.83
CA PRO A 177 14.57 -7.78 -6.32
C PRO A 177 14.72 -7.01 -4.99
N PRO A 178 15.90 -7.08 -4.33
CA PRO A 178 16.84 -8.17 -4.44
C PRO A 178 16.23 -9.48 -3.92
N GLU A 179 16.72 -10.64 -4.36
CA GLU A 179 16.32 -11.91 -3.75
C GLU A 179 16.75 -11.93 -2.27
N SER A 180 15.79 -11.86 -1.36
CA SER A 180 16.04 -11.81 0.09
C SER A 180 16.50 -13.15 0.69
N GLY A 181 16.70 -14.18 -0.14
CA GLY A 181 17.02 -15.54 0.28
C GLY A 181 15.88 -16.22 1.05
N PRO A 182 16.15 -17.36 1.72
CA PRO A 182 15.17 -18.03 2.54
C PRO A 182 14.71 -17.16 3.71
N LEU A 183 13.40 -17.13 3.98
CA LEU A 183 12.85 -16.42 5.13
C LEU A 183 13.52 -16.87 6.43
N SER A 184 13.89 -15.90 7.25
CA SER A 184 14.51 -16.11 8.56
C SER A 184 13.91 -15.18 9.63
N GLY A 185 14.24 -15.43 10.90
CA GLY A 185 13.84 -14.58 12.02
C GLY A 185 12.34 -14.29 12.11
N ALA A 186 12.00 -13.01 12.35
CA ALA A 186 10.63 -12.55 12.49
C ALA A 186 9.79 -12.75 11.21
N ALA A 187 10.40 -12.55 10.03
CA ALA A 187 9.72 -12.72 8.75
C ALA A 187 9.26 -14.18 8.54
N LYS A 188 10.12 -15.15 8.87
CA LYS A 188 9.76 -16.57 8.85
C LYS A 188 8.60 -16.88 9.79
N ASN A 189 8.65 -16.36 11.02
CA ASN A 189 7.60 -16.60 12.02
C ASN A 189 6.25 -16.01 11.59
N LEU A 190 6.25 -14.82 10.99
CA LEU A 190 5.05 -14.17 10.43
C LEU A 190 4.49 -14.98 9.26
N ALA A 191 5.34 -15.34 8.28
CA ALA A 191 4.91 -16.12 7.13
C ALA A 191 4.31 -17.48 7.55
N GLN A 192 4.96 -18.20 8.45
CA GLN A 192 4.45 -19.47 8.99
C GLN A 192 3.12 -19.29 9.74
N SER A 193 2.96 -18.19 10.48
CA SER A 193 1.70 -17.91 11.18
C SER A 193 0.54 -17.69 10.22
N TYR A 194 0.77 -16.92 9.15
CA TYR A 194 -0.26 -16.68 8.14
C TYR A 194 -0.51 -17.90 7.26
N GLN A 195 0.51 -18.70 6.92
CA GLN A 195 0.32 -19.99 6.23
C GLN A 195 -0.55 -20.94 7.05
N ALA A 196 -0.25 -21.14 8.33
CA ALA A 196 -1.07 -21.97 9.21
C ALA A 196 -2.52 -21.45 9.33
N LEU A 197 -2.69 -20.13 9.40
CA LEU A 197 -4.01 -19.52 9.42
C LEU A 197 -4.79 -19.74 8.12
N TRP A 198 -4.15 -19.56 6.96
CA TRP A 198 -4.81 -19.60 5.66
C TRP A 198 -5.06 -21.03 5.17
N GLU A 199 -4.07 -21.90 5.30
CA GLU A 199 -4.12 -23.26 4.77
C GLU A 199 -4.82 -24.23 5.74
N GLN A 200 -4.71 -23.99 7.05
CA GLN A 200 -5.11 -24.95 8.08
C GLN A 200 -6.15 -24.37 9.07
N SER A 201 -6.53 -23.09 8.92
CA SER A 201 -7.41 -22.40 9.87
C SER A 201 -6.89 -22.43 11.31
N GLU A 202 -5.56 -22.48 11.50
CA GLU A 202 -4.92 -22.56 12.82
C GLU A 202 -4.72 -21.17 13.44
N PHE A 203 -5.80 -20.59 13.98
CA PHE A 203 -5.75 -19.26 14.60
C PHE A 203 -4.82 -19.16 15.83
N ASN A 204 -4.55 -20.28 16.51
CA ASN A 204 -3.60 -20.33 17.62
C ASN A 204 -2.16 -19.95 17.20
N ALA A 205 -1.83 -20.01 15.91
CA ALA A 205 -0.53 -19.55 15.40
C ALA A 205 -0.29 -18.05 15.67
N LEU A 206 -1.36 -17.25 15.80
CA LEU A 206 -1.25 -15.82 16.11
C LEU A 206 -0.67 -15.56 17.50
N GLU A 207 -0.73 -16.52 18.43
CA GLU A 207 -0.12 -16.35 19.75
C GLU A 207 1.39 -16.24 19.71
N LYS A 208 2.03 -16.79 18.67
CA LYS A 208 3.47 -16.77 18.47
C LYS A 208 3.96 -15.51 17.75
N SER A 209 3.11 -14.89 16.95
CA SER A 209 3.47 -13.75 16.10
C SER A 209 2.91 -12.41 16.59
N HIS A 210 1.85 -12.40 17.40
CA HIS A 210 1.16 -11.18 17.81
C HIS A 210 1.10 -11.06 19.33
N ASN A 211 1.45 -9.88 19.84
CA ASN A 211 1.26 -9.54 21.25
C ASN A 211 -0.24 -9.55 21.60
N ARG A 212 -0.60 -9.92 22.84
CA ARG A 212 -1.99 -9.86 23.32
C ARG A 212 -2.62 -8.46 23.17
N ALA A 213 -1.80 -7.40 23.24
CA ALA A 213 -2.20 -6.01 23.08
C ALA A 213 -1.99 -5.45 21.67
N CYS A 214 -1.92 -6.31 20.63
CA CYS A 214 -1.75 -5.86 19.26
C CYS A 214 -2.87 -4.88 18.84
N GLN A 215 -2.50 -3.90 18.02
CA GLN A 215 -3.42 -2.98 17.38
C GLN A 215 -3.28 -3.18 15.86
N ILE A 216 -4.38 -3.48 15.18
CA ILE A 216 -4.38 -3.76 13.75
C ILE A 216 -5.28 -2.74 13.05
N HIS A 217 -4.75 -2.14 12.00
CA HIS A 217 -5.51 -1.30 11.10
C HIS A 217 -6.04 -2.16 9.95
N ALA A 218 -7.34 -2.40 9.96
CA ALA A 218 -8.03 -3.28 9.02
C ALA A 218 -8.81 -2.47 7.97
N PRO A 219 -9.24 -3.10 6.86
CA PRO A 219 -10.06 -2.45 5.84
C PRO A 219 -11.28 -1.72 6.41
N GLU A 220 -11.78 -0.74 5.64
CA GLU A 220 -12.84 0.20 6.02
C GLU A 220 -12.44 1.17 7.15
N GLY A 221 -11.13 1.38 7.37
CA GLY A 221 -10.63 2.27 8.42
C GLY A 221 -10.85 1.72 9.83
N LYS A 222 -11.08 0.41 9.98
CA LYS A 222 -11.33 -0.23 11.27
C LYS A 222 -10.03 -0.34 12.07
N VAL A 223 -10.14 -0.20 13.38
CA VAL A 223 -9.06 -0.49 14.32
C VAL A 223 -9.50 -1.65 15.19
N ILE A 224 -8.68 -2.70 15.20
CA ILE A 224 -8.89 -3.94 15.93
C ILE A 224 -7.91 -3.96 17.10
N TYR A 225 -8.40 -4.30 18.28
CA TYR A 225 -7.61 -4.36 19.51
C TYR A 225 -7.54 -5.77 20.07
N GLY A 226 -6.32 -6.26 20.23
CA GLY A 226 -5.99 -7.55 20.79
C GLY A 226 -6.26 -8.73 19.86
N ARG A 227 -5.75 -9.89 20.27
CA ARG A 227 -5.80 -11.13 19.48
C ARG A 227 -7.23 -11.62 19.24
N ASP A 228 -8.13 -11.46 20.19
CA ASP A 228 -9.49 -11.99 20.10
C ASP A 228 -10.27 -11.32 18.95
N GLN A 229 -10.23 -9.99 18.86
CA GLN A 229 -10.86 -9.26 17.75
C GLN A 229 -10.17 -9.53 16.41
N LEU A 230 -8.84 -9.75 16.42
CA LEU A 230 -8.12 -10.16 15.22
C LEU A 230 -8.57 -11.53 14.72
N ILE A 231 -8.76 -12.50 15.63
CA ILE A 231 -9.26 -13.85 15.29
C ILE A 231 -10.68 -13.78 14.73
N GLU A 232 -11.56 -12.98 15.33
CA GLU A 232 -12.93 -12.77 14.82
C GLU A 232 -12.91 -12.22 13.39
N PHE A 233 -12.12 -11.17 13.16
CA PHE A 233 -11.95 -10.57 11.83
C PHE A 233 -11.42 -11.59 10.81
N LEU A 234 -10.35 -12.30 11.15
CA LEU A 234 -9.72 -13.28 10.25
C LEU A 234 -10.62 -14.50 10.03
N THR A 235 -11.45 -14.90 11.00
CA THR A 235 -12.45 -15.98 10.84
C THR A 235 -13.50 -15.62 9.80
N GLY A 236 -13.99 -14.38 9.79
CA GLY A 236 -14.90 -13.91 8.73
C GLY A 236 -14.22 -13.87 7.37
N TYR A 237 -12.94 -13.49 7.35
CA TYR A 237 -12.16 -13.38 6.14
C TYR A 237 -11.85 -14.75 5.52
N THR A 238 -11.37 -15.74 6.28
CA THR A 238 -11.09 -17.10 5.79
C THR A 238 -12.36 -17.83 5.32
N LYS A 239 -13.50 -17.63 5.98
CA LYS A 239 -14.80 -18.18 5.53
C LYS A 239 -15.25 -17.64 4.17
N SER A 240 -14.78 -16.44 3.79
CA SER A 240 -15.08 -15.83 2.50
C SER A 240 -14.25 -16.45 1.36
N PHE A 241 -13.17 -17.16 1.69
CA PHE A 241 -12.29 -17.88 0.76
C PHE A 241 -12.09 -19.33 1.23
N PRO A 242 -13.15 -20.17 1.23
CA PRO A 242 -13.12 -21.51 1.84
C PRO A 242 -12.23 -22.54 1.11
N LYS A 243 -11.53 -22.14 0.05
CA LYS A 243 -10.52 -22.91 -0.67
C LYS A 243 -9.24 -22.08 -0.80
N GLY A 244 -8.71 -21.61 0.34
CA GLY A 244 -7.36 -21.03 0.39
C GLY A 244 -6.36 -21.89 -0.37
#